data_AF-A0A4S2UTL0-F1
#
_entry.id   AF-A0A4S2UTL0-F1
#
_cell.length_a   1.000
_cell.length_b   1.000
_cell.length_c   1.000
_cell.angle_alpha   90.00
_cell.angle_beta   90.00
_cell.angle_gamma   90.00
#
_symmetry.space_group_name_H-M   'P 1'
#
loop_
_entity.id
_entity.type
_entity.pdbx_description
1 polymer ?
#
loop_
_entity_poly.entity_id
_entity_poly.type
_entity_poly.pdbx_seq_one_letter_code
_entity_poly.pdbx_strand_id
1 'polypeptide(L)'
;MQGGDHECSASLLDSPYLIEEWGLPAPTVLLSGDGHSWVALDYRACGRHREPSVTWFDADRNEELALASDFRSFIEGLTSASDFDDEDVPD
;
A
#
# COMPACT_ATOMS: atom_id res chain seq x y z
N MET A 1 -7.79 9.62 30.28
CA MET A 1 -6.66 8.84 29.75
C MET A 1 -7.22 7.90 28.71
N GLN A 2 -7.24 8.33 27.45
CA GLN A 2 -7.43 7.52 26.25
C GLN A 2 -6.33 8.08 25.35
N GLY A 3 -5.15 7.46 25.27
CA GLY A 3 -4.92 6.06 24.93
C GLY A 3 -4.81 6.05 23.43
N GLY A 4 -3.66 6.51 22.92
CA GLY A 4 -3.46 6.96 21.55
C GLY A 4 -3.89 5.91 20.53
N ASP A 5 -4.44 6.43 19.44
CA ASP A 5 -4.68 5.77 18.18
C ASP A 5 -3.41 4.99 17.82
N HIS A 6 -3.40 3.71 18.20
CA HIS A 6 -2.46 2.76 17.65
C HIS A 6 -3.03 2.48 16.25
N GLU A 7 -2.68 3.35 15.29
CA GLU A 7 -2.46 2.87 13.94
C GLU A 7 -1.51 1.68 14.10
N CYS A 8 -2.07 0.46 14.12
CA CYS A 8 -1.29 -0.75 14.06
C CYS A 8 -0.64 -0.74 12.68
N SER A 9 0.53 -0.10 12.59
CA SER A 9 1.37 -0.14 11.42
C SER A 9 1.61 -1.62 11.12
N ALA A 10 0.96 -2.15 10.09
CA ALA A 10 1.11 -3.54 9.69
C ALA A 10 2.60 -3.82 9.51
N SER A 11 3.13 -4.77 10.26
CA SER A 11 4.51 -5.17 10.10
C SER A 11 4.64 -6.09 8.89
N LEU A 12 5.81 -6.10 8.24
CA LEU A 12 6.07 -7.01 7.11
C LEU A 12 5.82 -8.49 7.46
N LEU A 13 5.92 -8.84 8.74
CA LEU A 13 5.65 -10.19 9.24
C LEU A 13 4.15 -10.55 9.27
N ASP A 14 3.27 -9.54 9.35
CA ASP A 14 1.81 -9.72 9.32
C ASP A 14 1.29 -9.83 7.88
N SER A 15 2.11 -9.54 6.87
CA SER A 15 1.74 -9.66 5.45
C SER A 15 1.05 -10.98 5.10
N PRO A 16 1.61 -12.18 5.40
CA PRO A 16 0.92 -13.43 5.08
C PRO A 16 -0.44 -13.57 5.77
N TYR A 17 -0.54 -13.17 7.04
CA TYR A 17 -1.79 -13.24 7.80
C TYR A 17 -2.85 -12.30 7.20
N LEU A 18 -2.47 -11.05 6.93
CA LEU A 18 -3.36 -10.03 6.35
C LEU A 18 -3.76 -10.38 4.92
N ILE A 19 -2.86 -10.96 4.12
CA ILE A 19 -3.19 -11.44 2.77
C ILE A 19 -4.26 -12.54 2.83
N GLU A 20 -4.17 -13.46 3.78
CA GLU A 20 -5.20 -14.49 3.98
C GLU A 20 -6.50 -13.90 4.54
N GLU A 21 -6.42 -12.98 5.49
CA GLU A 21 -7.58 -12.33 6.14
C GLU A 21 -8.41 -11.52 5.15
N TRP A 22 -7.74 -10.75 4.29
CA TRP A 22 -8.36 -9.83 3.33
C TRP A 22 -8.47 -10.43 1.92
N GLY A 23 -8.01 -11.67 1.70
CA GLY A 23 -8.08 -12.34 0.41
C GLY A 23 -7.22 -11.71 -0.69
N LEU A 24 -6.14 -11.03 -0.31
CA LEU A 24 -5.26 -10.34 -1.23
C LEU A 24 -4.45 -11.34 -2.09
N PRO A 25 -3.91 -10.92 -3.25
CA PRO A 25 -3.08 -11.80 -4.04
C PRO A 25 -1.80 -12.19 -3.30
N ALA A 26 -1.26 -13.37 -3.58
CA ALA A 26 0.04 -13.83 -3.11
C ALA A 26 0.91 -14.35 -4.27
N PRO A 27 2.26 -14.19 -4.26
CA PRO A 27 3.07 -13.59 -3.20
C PRO A 27 3.15 -12.06 -3.32
N THR A 28 2.70 -11.37 -2.27
CA THR A 28 2.71 -9.91 -2.16
C THR A 28 3.22 -9.54 -0.77
N VAL A 29 3.81 -8.36 -0.58
CA VAL A 29 4.29 -7.89 0.73
C VAL A 29 3.65 -6.55 1.05
N LEU A 30 2.87 -6.48 2.12
CA LEU A 30 2.17 -5.26 2.54
C LEU A 30 3.18 -4.29 3.18
N LEU A 31 3.23 -3.06 2.67
CA LEU A 31 4.11 -2.01 3.16
C LEU A 31 3.40 -1.08 4.13
N SER A 32 2.17 -0.71 3.81
CA SER A 32 1.36 0.23 4.58
C SER A 32 -0.11 0.04 4.24
N GLY A 33 -0.98 0.24 5.20
CA GLY A 33 -2.41 0.20 5.01
C GLY A 33 -3.15 0.43 6.32
N ASP A 34 -4.41 0.81 6.20
CA ASP A 34 -5.30 1.16 7.31
C ASP A 34 -6.33 0.06 7.63
N GLY A 35 -6.31 -1.04 6.87
CA GLY A 35 -7.31 -2.12 6.96
C GLY A 35 -8.21 -2.19 5.73
N HIS A 36 -8.67 -1.03 5.22
CA HIS A 36 -9.51 -0.98 4.03
C HIS A 36 -8.67 -0.95 2.76
N SER A 37 -7.54 -0.23 2.80
CA SER A 37 -6.65 -0.02 1.67
C SER A 37 -5.22 -0.41 2.01
N TRP A 38 -4.52 -1.02 1.06
CA TRP A 38 -3.18 -1.57 1.28
C TRP A 38 -2.24 -1.24 0.12
N VAL A 39 -1.12 -0.60 0.41
CA VAL A 39 0.01 -0.50 -0.53
C VAL A 39 0.92 -1.69 -0.33
N ALA A 40 1.18 -2.44 -1.39
CA ALA A 40 1.96 -3.67 -1.33
C ALA A 40 2.89 -3.85 -2.53
N LEU A 41 3.97 -4.62 -2.32
CA LEU A 41 4.90 -5.07 -3.34
C LEU A 41 4.38 -6.36 -3.98
N ASP A 42 4.04 -6.31 -5.25
CA ASP A 42 3.55 -7.45 -6.02
C ASP A 42 4.70 -8.24 -6.66
N TYR A 43 4.93 -9.44 -6.13
CA TYR A 43 5.92 -10.38 -6.66
C TYR A 43 5.30 -11.46 -7.57
N ARG A 44 4.00 -11.41 -7.87
CA ARG A 44 3.34 -12.40 -8.74
C ARG A 44 3.94 -12.45 -10.14
N ALA A 45 4.23 -11.28 -10.72
CA ALA A 45 4.74 -11.16 -12.09
C ALA A 45 6.26 -11.36 -12.18
N CYS A 46 7.02 -10.79 -11.23
CA CYS A 46 8.48 -10.73 -11.27
C CYS A 46 9.16 -11.89 -10.53
N GLY A 47 8.50 -12.50 -9.54
CA GLY A 47 9.08 -13.51 -8.65
C GLY A 47 10.08 -12.92 -7.64
N ARG A 48 10.57 -13.75 -6.70
CA ARG A 48 11.36 -13.33 -5.52
C ARG A 48 12.71 -12.67 -5.81
N HIS A 49 13.23 -12.77 -7.04
CA HIS A 49 14.58 -12.33 -7.41
C HIS A 49 14.62 -11.10 -8.30
N ARG A 50 13.46 -10.58 -8.72
CA ARG A 50 13.37 -9.37 -9.53
C ARG A 50 12.62 -8.28 -8.77
N GLU A 51 12.75 -7.05 -9.27
CA GLU A 51 12.09 -5.90 -8.68
C GLU A 51 10.56 -6.07 -8.80
N PRO A 52 9.82 -6.01 -7.69
CA PRO A 52 8.37 -6.09 -7.72
C PRO A 52 7.76 -4.75 -8.17
N SER A 53 6.58 -4.84 -8.75
CA SER A 53 5.74 -3.66 -8.96
C SER A 53 5.06 -3.25 -7.65
N VAL A 54 4.79 -1.96 -7.50
CA VAL A 54 4.04 -1.45 -6.34
C VAL A 54 2.57 -1.34 -6.73
N THR A 55 1.71 -2.00 -5.97
CA THR A 55 0.26 -2.08 -6.23
C THR A 55 -0.50 -1.66 -4.98
N TRP A 56 -1.53 -0.86 -5.19
CA TRP A 56 -2.50 -0.51 -4.17
C TRP A 56 -3.71 -1.44 -4.28
N PHE A 57 -4.20 -1.92 -3.16
CA PHE A 57 -5.32 -2.84 -3.06
C PHE A 57 -6.42 -2.21 -2.22
N ASP A 58 -7.64 -2.26 -2.74
CA ASP A 58 -8.87 -1.96 -2.00
C ASP A 58 -9.47 -3.28 -1.53
N ALA A 59 -9.43 -3.54 -0.23
CA ALA A 59 -9.92 -4.77 0.35
C ALA A 59 -11.47 -4.83 0.40
N ASP A 60 -12.14 -3.68 0.49
CA ASP A 60 -13.61 -3.62 0.49
C ASP A 60 -14.21 -3.87 -0.90
N ARG A 61 -13.54 -3.36 -1.93
CA ARG A 61 -14.00 -3.39 -3.32
C ARG A 61 -13.33 -4.48 -4.14
N ASN A 62 -12.29 -5.11 -3.58
CA ASN A 62 -11.45 -6.09 -4.26
C ASN A 62 -10.87 -5.51 -5.58
N GLU A 63 -10.48 -4.24 -5.53
CA GLU A 63 -9.86 -3.52 -6.66
C GLU A 63 -8.34 -3.45 -6.45
N GLU A 64 -7.58 -3.50 -7.55
CA GLU A 64 -6.14 -3.34 -7.53
C GLU A 64 -5.69 -2.28 -8.53
N LEU A 65 -4.80 -1.39 -8.10
CA LEU A 65 -4.26 -0.30 -8.91
C LEU A 65 -2.73 -0.37 -8.90
N ALA A 66 -2.12 -0.56 -10.07
CA ALA A 66 -0.68 -0.50 -10.21
C ALA A 66 -0.20 0.95 -10.03
N LEU A 67 0.49 1.22 -8.92
CA LEU A 67 1.05 2.53 -8.62
C LEU A 67 2.36 2.77 -9.37
N ALA A 68 3.19 1.73 -9.48
CA ALA A 68 4.45 1.78 -10.22
C ALA A 68 4.86 0.39 -10.70
N SER A 69 5.57 0.34 -11.83
CA SER A 69 6.13 -0.91 -12.36
C SER A 69 7.27 -1.46 -11.48
N ASP A 70 7.90 -0.60 -10.67
CA ASP A 70 9.13 -0.87 -9.95
C ASP A 70 9.14 -0.09 -8.63
N PHE A 71 9.75 -0.65 -7.58
CA PHE A 71 9.83 0.01 -6.27
C PHE A 71 10.59 1.34 -6.34
N ARG A 72 11.64 1.40 -7.17
CA ARG A 72 12.39 2.65 -7.35
C ARG A 72 11.51 3.78 -7.90
N SER A 73 10.74 3.49 -8.95
CA SER A 73 9.86 4.49 -9.57
C SER A 73 8.76 4.96 -8.61
N PHE A 74 8.29 4.08 -7.72
CA PHE A 74 7.37 4.48 -6.65
C PHE A 74 8.01 5.51 -5.70
N ILE A 75 9.22 5.23 -5.19
CA ILE A 75 9.92 6.14 -4.28
C ILE A 75 10.28 7.48 -4.96
N GLU A 76 10.71 7.45 -6.22
CA GLU A 76 11.02 8.67 -6.98
C GLU A 76 9.78 9.53 -7.26
N GLY A 77 8.57 8.94 -7.24
CA GLY A 77 7.30 9.66 -7.39
C GLY A 77 6.68 10.14 -6.08
N LEU A 78 7.22 9.76 -4.92
CA LEU A 78 6.72 10.25 -3.63
C LEU A 78 7.01 11.74 -3.48
N THR A 79 5.95 12.50 -3.20
CA THR A 79 6.04 13.93 -2.89
C THR A 79 5.31 14.23 -1.58
N SER A 80 5.52 15.42 -1.04
CA SER A 80 4.86 15.86 0.18
C SER A 80 3.35 15.97 -0.03
N ALA A 81 2.56 15.56 0.95
CA ALA A 81 1.11 15.74 0.92
C ALA A 81 0.72 17.21 0.72
N SER A 82 1.50 18.15 1.28
CA SER A 82 1.28 19.59 1.15
C SER A 82 1.43 20.12 -0.28
N ASP A 83 2.03 19.36 -1.20
CA ASP A 83 2.11 19.72 -2.62
C ASP A 83 0.75 19.52 -3.33
N PHE A 84 -0.18 18.77 -2.70
CA PHE A 84 -1.53 18.50 -3.17
C PHE A 84 -2.63 19.26 -2.40
N ASP A 85 -2.26 20.10 -1.42
CA ASP A 85 -3.19 21.06 -0.82
C ASP A 85 -3.44 22.17 -1.85
N ASP A 86 -4.50 22.02 -2.65
CA ASP A 86 -5.07 23.10 -3.45
C ASP A 86 -5.65 24.18 -2.51
N GLU A 87 -4.79 25.01 -1.93
CA GLU A 87 -5.16 26.31 -1.38
C GLU A 87 -5.54 27.24 -2.56
N ASP A 88 -6.81 27.20 -3.01
CA ASP A 88 -7.68 28.32 -3.47
C ASP A 88 -8.81 27.79 -4.40
N VAL A 89 -9.92 27.33 -3.82
CA VAL A 89 -11.23 27.49 -4.47
C VAL A 89 -11.98 28.59 -3.72
N PRO A 90 -11.90 29.86 -4.16
CA PRO A 90 -12.71 30.92 -3.58
C PRO A 90 -14.20 30.67 -3.88
N ASP A 91 -15.04 30.86 -2.85
CA ASP A 91 -16.52 30.76 -2.86
C ASP A 91 -17.18 31.67 -3.92
#